data_AF-A0A6C0J596-F1
#
_entry.id   AF-A0A6C0J596-F1
#
_cell.length_a   1.000
_cell.length_b   1.000
_cell.length_c   1.000
_cell.angle_alpha   90.00
_cell.angle_beta   90.00
_cell.angle_gamma   90.00
#
_symmetry.space_group_name_H-M   'P 1'
#
loop_
_entity.id
_entity.type
_entity.pdbx_description
1 polymer ?
#
loop_
_entity_poly.entity_id
_entity_poly.type
_entity_poly.pdbx_seq_one_letter_code
_entity_poly.pdbx_strand_id
1 'polypeptide(L)'
;MYLKNRYLILSILLILIIIFIGFFGHLLNINNIETFATDDILYVSDNMYNFKQSLNIDLNTFNNVLNNYKTKKELLLNTTKYNSLSLLIDPYVNYFYLNNTNNNNYENYNKNGIFLYITSSILVTDTCVWDIENKTVGYVFPSDYYFIQAFIKAYKIDINKVNLVQFSIDDLIKKELPEFDVLITYVIPDSEYMVIIEHLKYFINGFNDVDLDRLKAFYPFLKEKNDYIGNFLSKNMKGFISNVKTIIPEMNYVIIKNIPVISNIQETFITRLEMPEGYIEGKDYKNVNSSNLELISELYNDRNYGCYGNNIVNNKFECDSMYNIDGTGKNYYSVWDKKCNTDSDCPFYSKNYLSGGCLKDGFCELPIGVKRTGFMKYDDEGLNTPMCYNCEDTTDLECCKKNDGKIIAYAFPNEFDRRVERGLTPVIAPLKYII
;
A
#
# COMPACT_ATOMS: atom_id res chain seq x y z
N MET A 1 87.34 -15.32 8.02
CA MET A 1 86.13 -15.05 8.84
C MET A 1 85.33 -13.82 8.37
N TYR A 2 85.96 -12.81 7.75
CA TYR A 2 85.26 -11.58 7.27
C TYR A 2 84.35 -11.75 6.04
N LEU A 3 84.63 -12.70 5.14
CA LEU A 3 83.81 -12.91 3.93
C LEU A 3 82.45 -13.57 4.22
N LYS A 4 82.38 -14.45 5.22
CA LYS A 4 81.15 -15.19 5.56
C LYS A 4 80.07 -14.27 6.17
N ASN A 5 80.48 -13.24 6.91
CA ASN A 5 79.57 -12.21 7.45
C ASN A 5 79.03 -11.27 6.37
N ARG A 6 79.79 -10.99 5.31
CA ARG A 6 79.30 -10.15 4.21
C ARG A 6 78.17 -10.81 3.42
N TYR A 7 78.27 -12.12 3.17
CA TYR A 7 77.19 -12.86 2.51
C TYR A 7 75.92 -12.97 3.36
N LEU A 8 76.07 -13.11 4.68
CA LEU A 8 74.94 -13.12 5.61
C LEU A 8 74.23 -11.75 5.65
N ILE A 9 75.00 -10.66 5.65
CA ILE A 9 74.43 -9.30 5.65
C ILE A 9 73.73 -9.02 4.31
N LEU A 10 74.32 -9.44 3.19
CA LEU A 10 73.69 -9.31 1.87
C LEU A 10 72.41 -10.16 1.75
N SER A 11 72.37 -11.37 2.30
CA SER A 11 71.16 -12.19 2.24
C SER A 11 70.02 -11.61 3.09
N ILE A 12 70.34 -11.06 4.27
CA ILE A 12 69.36 -10.38 5.12
C ILE A 12 68.81 -9.12 4.44
N LEU A 13 69.67 -8.33 3.78
CA LEU A 13 69.27 -7.15 3.02
C LEU A 13 68.36 -7.53 1.84
N LEU A 14 68.65 -8.61 1.13
CA LEU A 14 67.82 -9.08 0.03
C LEU A 14 66.43 -9.53 0.50
N ILE A 15 66.37 -10.23 1.64
CA ILE A 15 65.09 -10.67 2.25
C ILE A 15 64.26 -9.46 2.69
N LEU A 16 64.89 -8.44 3.31
CA LEU A 16 64.22 -7.21 3.69
C LEU A 16 63.66 -6.45 2.49
N ILE A 17 64.39 -6.41 1.37
CA ILE A 17 63.92 -5.78 0.13
C ILE A 17 62.72 -6.55 -0.45
N ILE A 18 62.74 -7.88 -0.44
CA ILE A 18 61.61 -8.70 -0.92
C ILE A 18 60.37 -8.49 -0.05
N ILE A 19 60.53 -8.43 1.28
CA ILE A 19 59.43 -8.13 2.21
C ILE A 19 58.91 -6.72 1.98
N PHE A 20 59.79 -5.74 1.76
CA PHE A 20 59.40 -4.35 1.49
C PHE A 20 58.63 -4.22 0.17
N ILE A 21 59.07 -4.89 -0.89
CA ILE A 21 58.37 -4.92 -2.19
C ILE A 21 57.02 -5.64 -2.07
N GLY A 22 56.95 -6.74 -1.32
CA GLY A 22 55.68 -7.45 -1.06
C GLY A 22 54.69 -6.59 -0.25
N PHE A 23 55.18 -5.89 0.77
CA PHE A 23 54.37 -4.99 1.58
C PHE A 23 53.89 -3.76 0.79
N PHE A 24 54.77 -3.15 -0.03
CA PHE A 24 54.39 -2.03 -0.89
C PHE A 24 53.46 -2.44 -2.03
N GLY A 25 53.67 -3.64 -2.60
CA GLY A 25 52.75 -4.25 -3.56
C GLY A 25 51.38 -4.50 -2.95
N HIS A 26 51.31 -4.97 -1.71
CA HIS A 26 50.05 -5.13 -0.98
C HIS A 26 49.39 -3.79 -0.64
N LEU A 27 50.16 -2.75 -0.29
CA LEU A 27 49.64 -1.39 -0.06
C LEU A 27 49.10 -0.74 -1.35
N LEU A 28 49.79 -0.94 -2.48
CA LEU A 28 49.32 -0.48 -3.79
C LEU A 28 48.09 -1.27 -4.25
N ASN A 29 47.97 -2.55 -3.90
CA ASN A 29 46.79 -3.37 -4.19
C ASN A 29 45.60 -3.04 -3.27
N ILE A 30 45.83 -2.53 -2.04
CA ILE A 30 44.78 -1.97 -1.18
C ILE A 30 44.26 -0.62 -1.73
N ASN A 31 45.12 0.16 -2.39
CA ASN A 31 44.72 1.43 -3.02
C ASN A 31 44.12 1.25 -4.43
N ASN A 32 44.26 0.06 -5.02
CA ASN A 32 43.59 -0.36 -6.26
C ASN A 32 42.50 -1.41 -5.98
N ILE A 33 41.81 -1.31 -4.85
CA ILE A 33 40.40 -1.65 -4.88
C ILE A 33 39.85 -0.70 -5.94
N GLU A 34 39.49 -1.24 -7.10
CA GLU A 34 38.62 -0.55 -8.04
C GLU A 34 37.36 -0.20 -7.25
N THR A 35 37.38 0.98 -6.63
CA THR A 35 36.19 1.71 -6.28
C THR A 35 35.58 2.02 -7.63
N PHE A 36 34.77 1.09 -8.13
CA PHE A 36 33.63 1.50 -8.93
C PHE A 36 33.04 2.67 -8.15
N ALA A 37 33.13 3.86 -8.74
CA ALA A 37 32.37 5.00 -8.27
C ALA A 37 30.91 4.55 -8.35
N THR A 38 30.39 3.95 -7.29
CA THR A 38 28.98 4.04 -6.99
C THR A 38 28.82 5.50 -6.67
N ASP A 39 28.52 6.32 -7.68
CA ASP A 39 28.02 7.67 -7.45
C ASP A 39 26.85 7.50 -6.47
N ASP A 40 27.08 7.75 -5.19
CA ASP A 40 26.06 7.61 -4.16
C ASP A 40 24.88 8.49 -4.61
N ILE A 41 23.75 7.84 -4.91
CA ILE A 41 22.55 8.55 -5.35
C ILE A 41 22.05 9.34 -4.14
N LEU A 42 21.99 10.66 -4.28
CA LEU A 42 21.45 11.54 -3.24
C LEU A 42 19.96 11.71 -3.49
N TYR A 43 19.16 11.42 -2.46
CA TYR A 43 17.70 11.54 -2.56
C TYR A 43 17.23 12.91 -2.07
N VAL A 44 16.32 13.50 -2.85
CA VAL A 44 15.49 14.63 -2.43
C VAL A 44 14.13 14.08 -2.04
N SER A 45 13.77 14.20 -0.76
CA SER A 45 12.52 13.67 -0.22
C SER A 45 11.95 14.62 0.83
N ASP A 46 10.63 14.66 0.92
CA ASP A 46 9.87 15.30 2.00
C ASP A 46 9.88 14.47 3.29
N ASN A 47 10.45 13.25 3.25
CA ASN A 47 10.44 12.30 4.34
C ASN A 47 11.85 11.75 4.62
N MET A 48 12.81 12.67 4.81
CA MET A 48 14.25 12.37 4.84
C MET A 48 14.65 11.31 5.88
N TYR A 49 13.99 11.25 7.05
CA TYR A 49 14.36 10.34 8.13
C TYR A 49 13.96 8.89 7.86
N ASN A 50 13.09 8.65 6.89
CA ASN A 50 12.73 7.31 6.45
C ASN A 50 13.73 6.71 5.44
N PHE A 51 14.56 7.54 4.80
CA PHE A 51 15.39 7.14 3.66
C PHE A 51 16.88 7.44 3.89
N LYS A 52 17.72 6.42 3.67
CA LYS A 52 19.18 6.59 3.68
C LYS A 52 19.61 7.50 2.53
N GLN A 53 20.70 8.25 2.73
CA GLN A 53 21.30 9.14 1.71
C GLN A 53 20.36 10.28 1.24
N SER A 54 19.40 10.67 2.09
CA SER A 54 18.54 11.84 1.83
C SER A 54 19.25 13.13 2.17
N LEU A 55 19.04 14.15 1.34
CA LEU A 55 19.46 15.52 1.63
C LEU A 55 18.59 16.12 2.74
N ASN A 56 19.22 16.75 3.72
CA ASN A 56 18.51 17.52 4.73
C ASN A 56 18.09 18.87 4.12
N ILE A 57 16.83 18.94 3.69
CA ILE A 57 16.22 20.13 3.10
C ILE A 57 14.88 20.38 3.76
N ASP A 58 14.50 21.65 3.91
CA ASP A 58 13.17 22.00 4.41
C ASP A 58 12.08 21.77 3.35
N LEU A 59 10.82 21.76 3.82
CA LEU A 59 9.66 21.51 2.97
C LEU A 59 9.50 22.55 1.85
N ASN A 60 9.81 23.83 2.09
CA ASN A 60 9.71 24.86 1.05
C ASN A 60 10.75 24.62 -0.07
N THR A 61 11.97 24.25 0.32
CA THR A 61 13.03 23.88 -0.62
C THR A 61 12.64 22.64 -1.42
N PHE A 62 12.09 21.60 -0.78
CA PHE A 62 11.56 20.43 -1.46
C PHE A 62 10.44 20.80 -2.46
N ASN A 63 9.49 21.66 -2.06
CA ASN A 63 8.39 22.08 -2.91
C ASN A 63 8.86 22.89 -4.12
N ASN A 64 9.91 23.70 -3.96
CA ASN A 64 10.57 24.37 -5.08
C ASN A 64 11.19 23.38 -6.07
N VAL A 65 11.86 22.32 -5.58
CA VAL A 65 12.40 21.24 -6.43
C VAL A 65 11.27 20.54 -7.17
N LEU A 66 10.17 20.22 -6.47
CA LEU A 66 9.01 19.55 -7.05
C LEU A 66 8.34 20.39 -8.14
N ASN A 67 8.19 21.71 -7.92
CA ASN A 67 7.63 22.65 -8.89
C ASN A 67 8.53 22.85 -10.12
N ASN A 68 9.84 22.92 -9.91
CA ASN A 68 10.82 22.95 -10.99
C ASN A 68 10.77 21.67 -11.82
N TYR A 69 10.71 20.50 -11.17
CA TYR A 69 10.58 19.23 -11.88
C TYR A 69 9.24 19.15 -12.66
N LYS A 70 8.13 19.61 -12.07
CA LYS A 70 6.83 19.63 -12.74
C LYS A 70 6.86 20.44 -14.04
N THR A 71 7.53 21.60 -14.03
CA THR A 71 7.54 22.56 -15.13
C THR A 71 8.65 22.30 -16.16
N LYS A 72 9.86 21.96 -15.69
CA LYS A 72 11.08 21.85 -16.51
C LYS A 72 11.61 20.43 -16.66
N LYS A 73 11.10 19.47 -15.86
CA LYS A 73 11.63 18.09 -15.76
C LYS A 73 13.11 18.02 -15.36
N GLU A 74 13.60 19.06 -14.69
CA GLU A 74 14.96 19.15 -14.18
C GLU A 74 14.95 19.19 -12.65
N LEU A 75 15.83 18.41 -12.02
CA LEU A 75 16.07 18.48 -10.59
C LEU A 75 17.14 19.54 -10.30
N LEU A 76 16.71 20.69 -9.77
CA LEU A 76 17.59 21.83 -9.45
C LEU A 76 17.50 22.14 -7.96
N LEU A 77 18.64 22.11 -7.28
CA LEU A 77 18.80 22.49 -5.88
C LEU A 77 19.79 23.65 -5.77
N ASN A 78 19.36 24.79 -5.24
CA ASN A 78 20.18 25.97 -4.95
C ASN A 78 21.19 26.36 -6.05
N THR A 79 20.79 26.28 -7.33
CA THR A 79 21.61 26.56 -8.53
C THR A 79 22.82 25.65 -8.75
N THR A 80 23.11 24.71 -7.86
CA THR A 80 24.19 23.71 -7.99
C THR A 80 23.68 22.43 -8.62
N LYS A 81 24.34 21.98 -9.70
CA LYS A 81 24.05 20.71 -10.35
C LYS A 81 24.73 19.58 -9.56
N TYR A 82 23.94 18.71 -8.94
CA TYR A 82 24.41 17.45 -8.38
C TYR A 82 24.46 16.39 -9.49
N ASN A 83 25.50 15.57 -9.53
CA ASN A 83 25.69 14.57 -10.60
C ASN A 83 24.72 13.38 -10.49
N SER A 84 24.27 13.03 -9.28
CA SER A 84 23.47 11.83 -8.97
C SER A 84 22.24 12.14 -8.10
N LEU A 85 21.50 13.20 -8.42
CA LEU A 85 20.27 13.57 -7.70
C LEU A 85 19.06 12.78 -8.21
N SER A 86 18.31 12.17 -7.30
CA SER A 86 17.03 11.53 -7.60
C SER A 86 15.95 12.06 -6.68
N LEU A 87 14.73 12.18 -7.19
CA LEU A 87 13.60 12.59 -6.39
C LEU A 87 12.90 11.34 -5.84
N LEU A 88 12.72 11.28 -4.52
CA LEU A 88 12.09 10.17 -3.83
C LEU A 88 10.81 10.67 -3.18
N ILE A 89 9.68 10.37 -3.80
CA ILE A 89 8.37 10.92 -3.39
C ILE A 89 7.30 9.86 -3.24
N ASP A 90 6.25 10.29 -2.57
CA ASP A 90 4.97 9.62 -2.53
C ASP A 90 4.45 9.29 -3.96
N PRO A 91 4.02 8.04 -4.22
CA PRO A 91 3.47 7.66 -5.52
C PRO A 91 2.23 8.47 -5.90
N TYR A 92 1.45 8.95 -4.93
CA TYR A 92 0.30 9.82 -5.18
C TYR A 92 0.72 11.17 -5.77
N VAL A 93 1.76 11.77 -5.21
CA VAL A 93 2.33 13.03 -5.73
C VAL A 93 2.93 12.80 -7.11
N ASN A 94 3.67 11.70 -7.32
CA ASN A 94 4.20 11.36 -8.65
C ASN A 94 3.10 11.24 -9.70
N TYR A 95 2.06 10.47 -9.40
CA TYR A 95 1.00 10.18 -10.36
C TYR A 95 0.10 11.39 -10.60
N PHE A 96 -0.46 11.99 -9.54
CA PHE A 96 -1.50 13.01 -9.68
C PHE A 96 -0.98 14.45 -9.70
N TYR A 97 0.12 14.76 -8.99
CA TYR A 97 0.66 16.11 -8.98
C TYR A 97 1.63 16.37 -10.14
N LEU A 98 2.56 15.44 -10.37
CA LEU A 98 3.56 15.53 -11.45
C LEU A 98 3.06 15.01 -12.79
N ASN A 99 1.90 14.34 -12.81
CA ASN A 99 1.30 13.69 -13.98
C ASN A 99 2.29 12.70 -14.64
N ASN A 100 3.05 11.97 -13.83
CA ASN A 100 4.03 11.01 -14.30
C ASN A 100 3.45 9.60 -14.26
N THR A 101 2.66 9.26 -15.29
CA THR A 101 1.91 8.01 -15.39
C THR A 101 2.66 6.89 -16.12
N ASN A 102 3.83 7.19 -16.70
CA ASN A 102 4.63 6.20 -17.40
C ASN A 102 5.59 5.50 -16.43
N ASN A 103 5.38 4.20 -16.20
CA ASN A 103 6.19 3.37 -15.32
C ASN A 103 7.68 3.26 -15.74
N ASN A 104 8.04 3.70 -16.96
CA ASN A 104 9.44 3.79 -17.38
C ASN A 104 10.17 5.02 -16.81
N ASN A 105 9.45 6.02 -16.32
CA ASN A 105 10.01 7.28 -15.82
C ASN A 105 10.31 7.26 -14.32
N TYR A 106 9.91 6.21 -13.61
CA TYR A 106 10.14 6.05 -12.19
C TYR A 106 10.31 4.57 -11.85
N GLU A 107 10.93 4.29 -10.72
CA GLU A 107 11.03 2.94 -10.18
C GLU A 107 10.55 2.94 -8.73
N ASN A 108 10.08 1.79 -8.26
CA ASN A 108 9.69 1.65 -6.86
C ASN A 108 10.95 1.62 -5.99
N TYR A 109 10.91 2.35 -4.87
CA TYR A 109 11.90 2.18 -3.82
C TYR A 109 11.88 0.74 -3.33
N ASN A 110 13.07 0.17 -3.11
CA ASN A 110 13.26 -1.24 -2.85
C ASN A 110 12.78 -1.71 -1.47
N LYS A 111 12.43 -0.78 -0.57
CA LYS A 111 11.79 -1.08 0.71
C LYS A 111 10.34 -0.60 0.73
N ASN A 112 9.47 -1.43 1.28
CA ASN A 112 8.12 -1.02 1.64
C ASN A 112 8.18 -0.26 2.97
N GLY A 113 7.44 0.83 3.07
CA GLY A 113 7.06 1.37 4.37
C GLY A 113 5.64 0.98 4.73
N ILE A 114 5.31 1.21 5.99
CA ILE A 114 4.03 0.90 6.62
C ILE A 114 3.47 2.15 7.28
N PHE A 115 2.15 2.27 7.30
CA PHE A 115 1.48 3.25 8.14
C PHE A 115 1.26 2.65 9.53
N LEU A 116 1.52 3.45 10.57
CA LEU A 116 1.32 3.11 11.97
C LEU A 116 0.21 3.96 12.58
N TYR A 117 -0.52 3.39 13.54
CA TYR A 117 -1.52 4.08 14.34
C TYR A 117 -1.05 4.14 15.80
N ILE A 118 -0.57 5.30 16.23
CA ILE A 118 0.12 5.48 17.51
C ILE A 118 -0.79 6.23 18.49
N THR A 119 -0.96 5.70 19.70
CA THR A 119 -1.90 6.21 20.71
C THR A 119 -1.32 6.15 22.13
N SER A 120 -1.92 6.86 23.08
CA SER A 120 -1.53 6.82 24.50
C SER A 120 -1.91 5.50 25.21
N SER A 121 -2.88 4.76 24.67
CA SER A 121 -3.36 3.47 25.18
C SER A 121 -3.34 2.38 24.12
N ILE A 122 -3.31 1.11 24.54
CA ILE A 122 -3.50 -0.03 23.62
C ILE A 122 -4.90 0.00 23.02
N LEU A 123 -5.01 -0.29 21.72
CA LEU A 123 -6.31 -0.50 21.09
C LEU A 123 -6.80 -1.91 21.43
N VAL A 124 -7.91 -1.99 22.16
CA VAL A 124 -8.63 -3.26 22.36
C VAL A 124 -9.39 -3.62 21.08
N THR A 125 -9.78 -4.90 20.94
CA THR A 125 -10.41 -5.45 19.72
C THR A 125 -11.67 -4.69 19.27
N ASP A 126 -12.37 -4.04 20.20
CA ASP A 126 -13.64 -3.35 19.94
C ASP A 126 -13.44 -1.86 19.64
N THR A 127 -12.19 -1.40 19.50
CA THR A 127 -11.91 0.02 19.22
C THR A 127 -12.04 0.29 17.73
N CYS A 128 -13.02 1.12 17.36
CA CYS A 128 -13.18 1.62 15.99
C CYS A 128 -12.07 2.63 15.66
N VAL A 129 -10.96 2.13 15.09
CA VAL A 129 -9.77 2.94 14.73
C VAL A 129 -10.10 4.02 13.71
N TRP A 130 -11.11 3.75 12.88
CA TRP A 130 -11.62 4.67 11.88
C TRP A 130 -12.41 5.85 12.45
N ASP A 131 -12.93 5.74 13.68
CA ASP A 131 -13.64 6.85 14.31
C ASP A 131 -12.61 7.83 14.90
N ILE A 132 -12.22 8.81 14.10
CA ILE A 132 -11.35 9.92 14.52
C ILE A 132 -12.10 11.24 14.67
N GLU A 133 -13.43 11.19 14.68
CA GLU A 133 -14.26 12.38 14.88
C GLU A 133 -14.04 12.94 16.29
N ASN A 134 -13.90 14.27 16.41
CA ASN A 134 -13.58 14.99 17.63
C ASN A 134 -12.22 14.65 18.26
N LYS A 135 -11.32 14.00 17.52
CA LYS A 135 -9.96 13.68 17.97
C LYS A 135 -8.92 14.67 17.45
N THR A 136 -7.85 14.83 18.21
CA THR A 136 -6.61 15.46 17.77
C THR A 136 -5.74 14.42 17.09
N VAL A 137 -5.57 14.56 15.78
CA VAL A 137 -4.86 13.64 14.90
C VAL A 137 -3.55 14.29 14.46
N GLY A 138 -2.45 13.75 14.98
CA GLY A 138 -1.09 14.14 14.67
C GLY A 138 -0.56 13.52 13.39
N TYR A 139 0.28 14.27 12.67
CA TYR A 139 1.04 13.79 11.52
C TYR A 139 2.40 14.49 11.45
N VAL A 140 3.39 13.91 10.77
CA VAL A 140 4.74 14.48 10.68
C VAL A 140 5.07 14.89 9.25
N PHE A 141 4.90 13.96 8.31
CA PHE A 141 5.27 14.15 6.91
C PHE A 141 4.05 14.36 6.00
N PRO A 142 4.23 14.91 4.79
CA PRO A 142 3.12 15.07 3.85
C PRO A 142 2.40 13.76 3.47
N SER A 143 3.13 12.63 3.38
CA SER A 143 2.53 11.31 3.11
C SER A 143 1.55 10.88 4.21
N ASP A 144 1.87 11.17 5.48
CA ASP A 144 0.98 10.97 6.62
C ASP A 144 -0.33 11.74 6.42
N TYR A 145 -0.21 13.01 6.02
CA TYR A 145 -1.37 13.88 5.75
C TYR A 145 -2.21 13.39 4.55
N TYR A 146 -1.59 12.89 3.48
CA TYR A 146 -2.32 12.29 2.35
C TYR A 146 -3.08 11.05 2.79
N PHE A 147 -2.45 10.20 3.59
CA PHE A 147 -3.11 9.03 4.16
C PHE A 147 -4.29 9.41 5.06
N ILE A 148 -4.12 10.40 5.95
CA ILE A 148 -5.20 10.88 6.84
C ILE A 148 -6.35 11.48 6.03
N GLN A 149 -6.09 12.25 4.98
CA GLN A 149 -7.15 12.75 4.10
C GLN A 149 -7.91 11.61 3.42
N ALA A 150 -7.19 10.59 2.92
CA ALA A 150 -7.83 9.41 2.35
C ALA A 150 -8.67 8.68 3.40
N PHE A 151 -8.19 8.60 4.65
CA PHE A 151 -8.90 8.01 5.78
C PHE A 151 -10.19 8.75 6.14
N ILE A 152 -10.13 10.07 6.27
CA ILE A 152 -11.31 10.92 6.53
C ILE A 152 -12.35 10.77 5.43
N LYS A 153 -11.93 10.79 4.16
CA LYS A 153 -12.84 10.62 3.03
C LYS A 153 -13.42 9.21 2.94
N ALA A 154 -12.59 8.18 3.17
CA ALA A 154 -12.98 6.78 3.13
C ALA A 154 -14.07 6.43 4.16
N TYR A 155 -14.00 7.05 5.33
CA TYR A 155 -14.95 6.84 6.42
C TYR A 155 -15.99 7.96 6.56
N LYS A 156 -16.03 8.88 5.58
CA LYS A 156 -17.02 9.97 5.49
C LYS A 156 -17.08 10.82 6.77
N ILE A 157 -15.90 11.08 7.34
CA ILE A 157 -15.73 11.83 8.59
C ILE A 157 -15.81 13.33 8.27
N ASP A 158 -16.52 14.09 9.09
CA ASP A 158 -16.54 15.55 9.00
C ASP A 158 -15.18 16.13 9.41
N ILE A 159 -14.43 16.62 8.42
CA ILE A 159 -13.11 17.23 8.62
C ILE A 159 -13.13 18.38 9.63
N ASN A 160 -14.26 19.11 9.76
CA ASN A 160 -14.37 20.23 10.71
C ASN A 160 -14.39 19.77 12.16
N LYS A 161 -14.62 18.48 12.40
CA LYS A 161 -14.59 17.86 13.72
C LYS A 161 -13.28 17.12 13.98
N VAL A 162 -12.31 17.16 13.06
CA VAL A 162 -10.99 16.56 13.28
C VAL A 162 -9.97 17.67 13.48
N ASN A 163 -9.28 17.65 14.62
CA ASN A 163 -8.21 18.61 14.88
C ASN A 163 -6.87 18.06 14.35
N LEU A 164 -6.50 18.44 13.13
CA LEU A 164 -5.25 18.03 12.51
C LEU A 164 -4.08 18.87 13.01
N VAL A 165 -3.04 18.22 13.53
CA VAL A 165 -1.84 18.89 14.06
C VAL A 165 -0.60 18.30 13.40
N GLN A 166 0.22 19.16 12.80
CA GLN A 166 1.53 18.75 12.30
C GLN A 166 2.57 18.83 13.43
N PHE A 167 3.32 17.76 13.63
CA PHE A 167 4.48 17.74 14.50
C PHE A 167 5.77 17.85 13.68
N SER A 168 6.74 18.56 14.23
CA SER A 168 8.11 18.54 13.70
C SER A 168 8.86 17.31 14.21
N ILE A 169 9.88 16.89 13.48
CA ILE A 169 10.77 15.81 13.93
C ILE A 169 11.45 16.17 15.25
N ASP A 170 11.76 17.44 15.46
CA ASP A 170 12.33 17.94 16.71
C ASP A 170 11.40 17.71 17.90
N ASP A 171 10.08 17.86 17.71
CA ASP A 171 9.09 17.61 18.77
C ASP A 171 9.10 16.14 19.21
N LEU A 172 9.23 15.22 18.25
CA LEU A 172 9.35 13.78 18.50
C LEU A 172 10.66 13.44 19.21
N ILE A 173 11.79 14.00 18.76
CA ILE A 173 13.12 13.73 19.33
C ILE A 173 13.22 14.26 20.76
N LYS A 174 12.73 15.48 21.00
CA LYS A 174 12.71 16.13 22.33
C LYS A 174 11.64 15.54 23.24
N LYS A 175 10.67 14.81 22.69
CA LYS A 175 9.50 14.24 23.39
C LYS A 175 8.61 15.33 23.98
N GLU A 176 8.53 16.47 23.28
CA GLU A 176 7.73 17.64 23.63
C GLU A 176 6.48 17.70 22.75
N LEU A 177 5.87 16.53 22.49
CA LEU A 177 4.66 16.44 21.70
C LEU A 177 3.49 17.10 22.46
N PRO A 178 2.74 18.00 21.80
CA PRO A 178 1.43 18.43 22.29
C PRO A 178 0.53 17.23 22.60
N GLU A 179 -0.51 17.43 23.41
CA GLU A 179 -1.50 16.39 23.65
C GLU A 179 -2.20 16.01 22.33
N PHE A 180 -2.23 14.70 22.03
CA PHE A 180 -2.90 14.15 20.86
C PHE A 180 -3.55 12.82 21.20
N ASP A 181 -4.63 12.50 20.48
CA ASP A 181 -5.34 11.24 20.64
C ASP A 181 -4.70 10.14 19.80
N VAL A 182 -4.34 10.48 18.56
CA VAL A 182 -3.70 9.56 17.61
C VAL A 182 -2.62 10.27 16.81
N LEU A 183 -1.49 9.61 16.59
CA LEU A 183 -0.49 9.95 15.59
C LEU A 183 -0.53 8.89 14.48
N ILE A 184 -0.84 9.31 13.25
CA ILE A 184 -0.77 8.44 12.07
C ILE A 184 0.48 8.81 11.29
N THR A 185 1.36 7.85 11.04
CA THR A 185 2.61 8.14 10.33
C THR A 185 3.16 6.97 9.52
N TYR A 186 3.78 7.29 8.39
CA TYR A 186 4.49 6.37 7.51
C TYR A 186 5.92 6.14 8.02
N VAL A 187 6.29 4.87 8.18
CA VAL A 187 7.63 4.46 8.59
C VAL A 187 8.19 3.41 7.65
N ILE A 188 9.48 3.47 7.37
CA ILE A 188 10.23 2.38 6.74
C ILE A 188 10.90 1.56 7.84
N PRO A 189 10.69 0.23 7.88
CA PRO A 189 11.41 -0.63 8.81
C PRO A 189 12.94 -0.43 8.74
N ASP A 190 13.57 -0.40 9.90
CA ASP A 190 15.00 -0.12 10.10
C ASP A 190 15.48 1.29 9.66
N SER A 191 14.56 2.26 9.51
CA SER A 191 14.92 3.66 9.26
C SER A 191 15.27 4.42 10.54
N GLU A 192 15.93 5.58 10.41
CA GLU A 192 16.17 6.48 11.54
C GLU A 192 14.84 6.95 12.15
N TYR A 193 13.84 7.19 11.30
CA TYR A 193 12.51 7.55 11.76
C TYR A 193 11.83 6.45 12.58
N MET A 194 11.93 5.19 12.16
CA MET A 194 11.43 4.06 12.95
C MET A 194 12.09 4.02 14.34
N VAL A 195 13.41 4.27 14.41
CA VAL A 195 14.12 4.35 15.70
C VAL A 195 13.54 5.48 16.56
N ILE A 196 13.25 6.65 16.01
CA ILE A 196 12.62 7.76 16.75
C ILE A 196 11.26 7.31 17.31
N ILE A 197 10.42 6.72 16.46
CA ILE A 197 9.07 6.23 16.83
C ILE A 197 9.14 5.16 17.93
N GLU A 198 10.07 4.21 17.85
CA GLU A 198 10.26 3.15 18.85
C GLU A 198 10.70 3.66 20.23
N HIS A 199 11.24 4.87 20.32
CA HIS A 199 11.67 5.51 21.57
C HIS A 199 10.60 6.42 22.19
N LEU A 200 9.46 6.59 21.50
CA LEU A 200 8.30 7.27 22.02
C LEU A 200 7.61 6.39 23.08
N LYS A 201 7.11 7.01 24.15
CA LYS A 201 6.40 6.30 25.24
C LYS A 201 4.91 6.14 24.93
N TYR A 202 4.60 5.68 23.72
CA TYR A 202 3.23 5.48 23.22
C TYR A 202 3.06 4.04 22.73
N PHE A 203 1.81 3.64 22.52
CA PHE A 203 1.45 2.36 21.93
C PHE A 203 1.48 2.44 20.41
N ILE A 204 2.22 1.54 19.78
CA ILE A 204 2.25 1.35 18.33
C ILE A 204 1.25 0.26 17.97
N ASN A 205 0.24 0.63 17.20
CA ASN A 205 -0.80 -0.25 16.72
C ASN A 205 -0.85 -0.24 15.18
N GLY A 206 -1.59 -1.20 14.62
CA GLY A 206 -2.05 -1.13 13.24
C GLY A 206 -3.52 -0.72 13.17
N PHE A 207 -4.12 -0.95 12.01
CA PHE A 207 -5.47 -0.50 11.69
C PHE A 207 -6.47 -1.63 11.85
N ASN A 208 -6.95 -1.85 13.08
CA ASN A 208 -8.03 -2.80 13.35
C ASN A 208 -9.34 -2.28 12.74
N ASP A 209 -10.15 -3.20 12.19
CA ASP A 209 -11.49 -2.89 11.66
C ASP A 209 -11.50 -1.83 10.54
N VAL A 210 -10.44 -1.77 9.74
CA VAL A 210 -10.33 -0.85 8.60
C VAL A 210 -10.43 -1.62 7.29
N ASP A 211 -11.39 -1.26 6.45
CA ASP A 211 -11.48 -1.69 5.06
C ASP A 211 -10.52 -0.86 4.18
N LEU A 212 -9.51 -1.54 3.62
CA LEU A 212 -8.49 -0.92 2.78
C LEU A 212 -9.02 -0.53 1.40
N ASP A 213 -10.06 -1.17 0.88
CA ASP A 213 -10.61 -0.81 -0.43
C ASP A 213 -11.25 0.58 -0.39
N ARG A 214 -11.82 0.97 0.76
CA ARG A 214 -12.29 2.34 1.01
C ARG A 214 -11.16 3.35 0.92
N LEU A 215 -9.99 3.02 1.48
CA LEU A 215 -8.81 3.88 1.43
C LEU A 215 -8.24 3.97 0.02
N LYS A 216 -8.13 2.84 -0.70
CA LYS A 216 -7.61 2.77 -2.07
C LYS A 216 -8.43 3.58 -3.06
N ALA A 217 -9.73 3.74 -2.81
CA ALA A 217 -10.60 4.59 -3.64
C ALA A 217 -10.14 6.06 -3.70
N PHE A 218 -9.38 6.51 -2.68
CA PHE A 218 -8.76 7.82 -2.60
C PHE A 218 -7.24 7.77 -2.74
N TYR A 219 -6.61 6.65 -2.33
CA TYR A 219 -5.17 6.46 -2.26
C TYR A 219 -4.75 5.08 -2.80
N PRO A 220 -4.72 4.90 -4.13
CA PRO A 220 -4.69 3.58 -4.77
C PRO A 220 -3.37 2.81 -4.66
N PHE A 221 -2.31 3.45 -4.15
CA PHE A 221 -0.97 2.86 -4.05
C PHE A 221 -0.75 2.01 -2.79
N LEU A 222 -1.78 1.90 -1.95
CA LEU A 222 -1.75 1.10 -0.73
C LEU A 222 -1.84 -0.39 -1.01
N LYS A 223 -1.09 -1.18 -0.26
CA LYS A 223 -1.14 -2.65 -0.25
C LYS A 223 -1.62 -3.13 1.11
N GLU A 224 -2.44 -4.17 1.10
CA GLU A 224 -2.90 -4.79 2.34
C GLU A 224 -1.88 -5.79 2.85
N LYS A 225 -1.57 -5.71 4.13
CA LYS A 225 -0.89 -6.78 4.84
C LYS A 225 -1.57 -7.02 6.18
N ASN A 226 -1.94 -8.28 6.43
CA ASN A 226 -2.57 -8.69 7.68
C ASN A 226 -1.56 -9.44 8.54
N ASP A 227 -0.99 -8.76 9.53
CA ASP A 227 0.16 -9.24 10.30
C ASP A 227 0.22 -8.59 11.70
N TYR A 228 1.21 -8.97 12.51
CA TYR A 228 1.50 -8.34 13.79
C TYR A 228 2.50 -7.20 13.60
N ILE A 229 2.23 -6.04 14.21
CA ILE A 229 3.13 -4.87 14.15
C ILE A 229 4.54 -5.22 14.65
N GLY A 230 4.64 -6.07 15.68
CA GLY A 230 5.93 -6.52 16.23
C GLY A 230 6.85 -7.20 15.21
N ASN A 231 6.33 -7.70 14.09
CA ASN A 231 7.14 -8.31 13.04
C ASN A 231 7.94 -7.31 12.19
N PHE A 232 7.64 -6.00 12.31
CA PHE A 232 8.27 -4.93 11.53
C PHE A 232 9.21 -4.05 12.35
N LEU A 233 9.24 -4.27 13.67
CA LEU A 233 9.97 -3.44 14.63
C LEU A 233 11.31 -4.07 14.99
N SER A 234 12.24 -3.23 15.47
CA SER A 234 13.56 -3.66 15.88
C SER A 234 13.48 -4.56 17.13
N LYS A 235 14.42 -5.51 17.25
CA LYS A 235 14.47 -6.43 18.41
C LYS A 235 14.78 -5.73 19.74
N ASN A 236 15.27 -4.49 19.72
CA ASN A 236 15.73 -3.74 20.90
C ASN A 236 14.76 -2.62 21.31
N MET A 237 13.48 -2.77 20.92
CA MET A 237 12.45 -1.76 21.10
C MET A 237 12.17 -1.45 22.59
N LYS A 238 11.90 -0.17 22.89
CA LYS A 238 11.61 0.33 24.25
C LYS A 238 10.18 0.86 24.42
N GLY A 239 9.41 0.98 23.34
CA GLY A 239 8.02 1.42 23.35
C GLY A 239 7.03 0.29 23.65
N PHE A 240 5.74 0.59 23.53
CA PHE A 240 4.66 -0.38 23.73
C PHE A 240 4.09 -0.82 22.38
N ILE A 241 3.91 -2.12 22.14
CA ILE A 241 3.45 -2.66 20.86
C ILE A 241 2.16 -3.45 21.06
N SER A 242 1.21 -3.27 20.16
CA SER A 242 0.04 -4.14 20.09
C SER A 242 0.42 -5.56 19.65
N ASN A 243 -0.08 -6.56 20.37
CA ASN A 243 0.06 -7.97 20.04
C ASN A 243 -1.13 -8.51 19.23
N VAL A 244 -1.99 -7.62 18.72
CA VAL A 244 -3.17 -7.99 17.94
C VAL A 244 -2.79 -8.04 16.46
N LYS A 245 -3.21 -9.11 15.79
CA LYS A 245 -3.06 -9.23 14.34
C LYS A 245 -4.02 -8.24 13.66
N THR A 246 -3.50 -7.43 12.75
CA THR A 246 -4.20 -6.24 12.26
C THR A 246 -3.87 -5.95 10.80
N ILE A 247 -4.64 -5.07 10.17
CA ILE A 247 -4.32 -4.56 8.84
C ILE A 247 -3.23 -3.51 8.98
N ILE A 248 -2.20 -3.65 8.16
CA ILE A 248 -1.04 -2.78 8.09
C ILE A 248 -0.96 -2.28 6.64
N PRO A 249 -1.42 -1.05 6.38
CA PRO A 249 -1.31 -0.45 5.06
C PRO A 249 0.17 -0.29 4.69
N GLU A 250 0.59 -0.94 3.62
CA GLU A 250 1.92 -0.84 3.05
C GLU A 250 1.94 0.11 1.86
N MET A 251 3.03 0.85 1.69
CA MET A 251 3.25 1.69 0.50
C MET A 251 4.73 1.72 0.14
N ASN A 252 5.00 1.80 -1.16
CA ASN A 252 6.34 2.07 -1.69
C ASN A 252 6.40 3.52 -2.18
N TYR A 253 7.41 4.25 -1.76
CA TYR A 253 7.79 5.48 -2.45
C TYR A 253 8.34 5.17 -3.84
N VAL A 254 8.33 6.16 -4.71
CA VAL A 254 8.87 6.07 -6.06
C VAL A 254 10.10 6.95 -6.22
N ILE A 255 11.12 6.41 -6.87
CA ILE A 255 12.31 7.12 -7.30
C ILE A 255 12.05 7.62 -8.72
N ILE A 256 12.02 8.93 -8.89
CA ILE A 256 12.05 9.56 -10.20
C ILE A 256 13.51 9.76 -10.58
N LYS A 257 13.90 9.07 -11.66
CA LYS A 257 15.23 9.23 -12.24
C LYS A 257 15.31 10.60 -12.91
N ASN A 258 16.45 11.27 -12.75
CA ASN A 258 16.76 12.43 -13.57
C ASN A 258 16.77 11.93 -15.03
N ILE A 259 15.86 12.44 -15.86
CA ILE A 259 15.87 12.15 -17.30
C ILE A 259 16.81 13.20 -17.89
N PRO A 260 18.09 12.89 -18.18
CA PRO A 260 18.85 13.80 -19.01
C PRO A 260 18.09 13.94 -20.33
N VAL A 261 17.81 15.18 -20.74
CA VAL A 261 17.28 15.48 -22.07
C VAL A 261 18.31 15.00 -23.07
N ILE A 262 18.14 13.77 -23.54
CA ILE A 262 18.81 13.25 -24.72
C ILE A 262 17.70 13.16 -25.76
N SER A 263 17.74 14.13 -26.67
CA SER A 263 17.01 14.12 -27.92
C SER A 263 17.18 12.76 -28.62
N ASN A 264 16.06 12.12 -28.94
CA ASN A 264 15.92 11.04 -29.91
C ASN A 264 16.90 9.86 -29.78
N ILE A 265 16.57 8.88 -28.93
CA ILE A 265 16.83 7.48 -29.27
C ILE A 265 15.58 6.68 -28.89
N GLN A 266 14.79 6.35 -29.91
CA GLN A 266 13.73 5.35 -29.84
C GLN A 266 14.39 3.99 -30.06
N GLU A 267 14.72 3.29 -28.98
CA GLU A 267 15.03 1.86 -29.05
C GLU A 267 14.11 1.11 -28.08
N THR A 268 13.00 0.64 -28.63
CA THR A 268 12.14 -0.36 -28.01
C THR A 268 12.80 -1.73 -28.14
N PHE A 269 13.25 -2.30 -27.02
CA PHE A 269 13.49 -3.73 -26.96
C PHE A 269 12.17 -4.45 -26.70
N ILE A 270 11.72 -5.24 -27.68
CA ILE A 270 10.65 -6.22 -27.53
C ILE A 270 11.23 -7.41 -26.78
N THR A 271 10.87 -7.59 -25.51
CA THR A 271 11.02 -8.88 -24.85
C THR A 271 9.93 -9.81 -25.36
N ARG A 272 10.38 -10.98 -25.84
CA ARG A 272 9.56 -12.09 -26.33
C ARG A 272 8.52 -12.49 -25.27
N LEU A 273 7.27 -12.57 -25.71
CA LEU A 273 6.23 -13.39 -25.09
C LEU A 273 6.59 -14.87 -25.26
N GLU A 274 6.88 -15.56 -24.16
CA GLU A 274 6.68 -16.99 -24.07
C GLU A 274 5.28 -17.22 -23.50
N MET A 275 4.40 -17.82 -24.31
CA MET A 275 3.26 -18.55 -23.79
C MET A 275 3.67 -20.00 -23.59
N PRO A 276 3.18 -20.63 -22.52
CA PRO A 276 2.64 -21.96 -22.72
C PRO A 276 1.25 -22.03 -22.09
N GLU A 277 0.25 -22.28 -22.91
CA GLU A 277 -0.83 -23.19 -22.50
C GLU A 277 -1.54 -23.69 -23.77
N GLY A 278 -1.00 -24.79 -24.29
CA GLY A 278 -1.83 -25.75 -25.00
C GLY A 278 -2.79 -26.35 -23.98
N TYR A 279 -3.91 -25.68 -23.77
CA TYR A 279 -5.05 -26.25 -23.07
C TYR A 279 -5.60 -27.37 -23.94
N ILE A 280 -5.43 -28.60 -23.47
CA ILE A 280 -5.79 -29.83 -24.17
C ILE A 280 -7.31 -29.93 -24.24
N GLU A 281 -7.81 -29.96 -25.47
CA GLU A 281 -9.15 -30.42 -25.82
C GLU A 281 -9.26 -31.95 -25.61
N GLY A 282 -10.28 -32.37 -24.86
CA GLY A 282 -11.10 -33.58 -25.04
C GLY A 282 -10.45 -34.96 -25.11
N LYS A 283 -10.83 -35.85 -24.18
CA LYS A 283 -11.60 -37.09 -24.48
C LYS A 283 -11.97 -37.90 -23.23
N ASP A 284 -13.25 -38.27 -23.22
CA ASP A 284 -13.94 -39.44 -22.65
C ASP A 284 -13.17 -40.47 -21.80
N TYR A 285 -13.78 -40.91 -20.69
CA TYR A 285 -14.08 -42.34 -20.49
C TYR A 285 -15.30 -42.58 -19.60
N LYS A 286 -16.01 -43.64 -19.98
CA LYS A 286 -17.35 -44.09 -19.57
C LYS A 286 -17.39 -44.93 -18.29
N ASN A 287 -18.61 -44.98 -17.73
CA ASN A 287 -19.29 -46.08 -17.02
C ASN A 287 -18.90 -46.44 -15.58
N VAL A 288 -19.79 -46.11 -14.61
CA VAL A 288 -20.35 -47.07 -13.64
C VAL A 288 -21.80 -46.64 -13.28
N ASN A 289 -22.77 -47.54 -13.50
CA ASN A 289 -24.11 -47.56 -12.89
C ASN A 289 -23.98 -48.40 -11.59
N SER A 290 -24.76 -48.30 -10.52
CA SER A 290 -26.21 -48.09 -10.30
C SER A 290 -26.36 -48.11 -8.76
N SER A 291 -27.23 -47.39 -8.06
CA SER A 291 -28.53 -46.84 -8.39
C SER A 291 -29.00 -45.97 -7.21
N ASN A 292 -29.46 -44.76 -7.52
CA ASN A 292 -30.29 -43.87 -6.69
C ASN A 292 -29.65 -43.01 -5.58
N LEU A 293 -28.44 -42.48 -5.80
CA LEU A 293 -27.93 -41.32 -5.03
C LEU A 293 -27.62 -40.10 -5.92
N GLU A 294 -27.27 -40.30 -7.19
CA GLU A 294 -26.97 -39.20 -8.12
C GLU A 294 -28.20 -38.41 -8.58
N LEU A 295 -29.39 -39.04 -8.62
CA LEU A 295 -30.63 -38.33 -8.97
C LEU A 295 -31.01 -37.28 -7.92
N ILE A 296 -30.51 -37.39 -6.69
CA ILE A 296 -30.69 -36.37 -5.65
C ILE A 296 -29.58 -35.32 -5.74
N SER A 297 -28.33 -35.66 -6.08
CA SER A 297 -27.27 -34.65 -6.23
C SER A 297 -27.43 -33.77 -7.48
N GLU A 298 -27.97 -34.29 -8.58
CA GLU A 298 -28.26 -33.48 -9.77
C GLU A 298 -29.45 -32.53 -9.57
N LEU A 299 -30.47 -32.93 -8.77
CA LEU A 299 -31.55 -32.03 -8.32
C LEU A 299 -31.10 -30.99 -7.26
N TYR A 300 -29.91 -31.17 -6.67
CA TYR A 300 -29.32 -30.23 -5.71
C TYR A 300 -28.29 -29.28 -6.33
N ASN A 301 -27.62 -29.66 -7.42
CA ASN A 301 -26.70 -28.80 -8.17
C ASN A 301 -27.40 -27.80 -9.11
N ASP A 302 -28.70 -27.97 -9.37
CA ASP A 302 -29.54 -26.97 -10.08
C ASP A 302 -30.04 -25.85 -9.14
N ARG A 303 -29.58 -25.83 -7.88
CA ARG A 303 -29.91 -24.76 -6.95
C ARG A 303 -28.96 -23.60 -7.18
N ASN A 304 -29.46 -22.60 -7.88
CA ASN A 304 -28.94 -21.23 -7.83
C ASN A 304 -28.90 -20.64 -6.40
N TYR A 305 -29.22 -21.38 -5.34
CA TYR A 305 -29.26 -20.90 -3.96
C TYR A 305 -28.24 -21.63 -3.09
N GLY A 306 -27.58 -20.89 -2.20
CA GLY A 306 -26.66 -21.42 -1.22
C GLY A 306 -26.77 -20.71 0.12
N CYS A 307 -26.07 -21.24 1.12
CA CYS A 307 -25.96 -20.61 2.42
C CYS A 307 -24.73 -19.69 2.47
N TYR A 308 -24.96 -18.38 2.50
CA TYR A 308 -23.92 -17.41 2.78
C TYR A 308 -23.41 -17.58 4.22
N GLY A 309 -22.10 -17.45 4.45
CA GLY A 309 -21.49 -17.62 5.78
C GLY A 309 -21.19 -19.06 6.18
N ASN A 310 -21.75 -20.07 5.51
CA ASN A 310 -21.39 -21.48 5.69
C ASN A 310 -21.74 -22.32 4.44
N ASN A 311 -20.74 -22.67 3.64
CA ASN A 311 -20.92 -23.42 2.39
C ASN A 311 -21.26 -24.91 2.59
N ILE A 312 -21.15 -25.44 3.80
CA ILE A 312 -21.50 -26.83 4.13
C ILE A 312 -23.03 -26.98 4.25
N VAL A 313 -23.70 -25.93 4.75
CA VAL A 313 -25.15 -25.93 4.93
C VAL A 313 -25.84 -25.80 3.57
N ASN A 314 -26.52 -26.87 3.17
CA ASN A 314 -27.15 -26.99 1.84
C ASN A 314 -28.69 -26.91 1.88
N ASN A 315 -29.26 -26.50 3.02
CA ASN A 315 -30.70 -26.34 3.19
C ASN A 315 -31.04 -24.98 3.82
N LYS A 316 -32.13 -24.39 3.35
CA LYS A 316 -32.60 -23.07 3.77
C LYS A 316 -32.94 -22.99 5.26
N PHE A 317 -33.57 -24.02 5.80
CA PHE A 317 -34.03 -24.01 7.20
C PHE A 317 -32.86 -23.91 8.17
N GLU A 318 -31.87 -24.77 8.01
CA GLU A 318 -30.65 -24.72 8.80
C GLU A 318 -29.90 -23.42 8.53
N CYS A 319 -29.82 -22.95 7.29
CA CYS A 319 -29.11 -21.71 6.98
C CYS A 319 -29.72 -20.47 7.66
N ASP A 320 -31.04 -20.30 7.59
CA ASP A 320 -31.73 -19.14 8.17
C ASP A 320 -31.92 -19.28 9.70
N SER A 321 -31.66 -20.47 10.27
CA SER A 321 -31.76 -20.71 11.72
C SER A 321 -30.66 -19.96 12.48
N MET A 322 -31.00 -19.41 13.66
CA MET A 322 -30.02 -18.88 14.62
C MET A 322 -29.29 -19.98 15.40
N TYR A 323 -29.72 -21.24 15.27
CA TYR A 323 -29.22 -22.38 16.02
C TYR A 323 -28.70 -23.50 15.10
N ASN A 324 -27.70 -24.23 15.56
CA ASN A 324 -27.23 -25.49 14.98
C ASN A 324 -28.25 -26.62 15.24
N ILE A 325 -28.06 -27.76 14.57
CA ILE A 325 -28.93 -28.94 14.72
C ILE A 325 -28.99 -29.45 16.18
N ASP A 326 -27.91 -29.27 16.94
CA ASP A 326 -27.83 -29.64 18.36
C ASP A 326 -28.50 -28.62 19.31
N GLY A 327 -29.10 -27.55 18.77
CA GLY A 327 -29.79 -26.49 19.53
C GLY A 327 -28.85 -25.42 20.09
N THR A 328 -27.55 -25.51 19.86
CA THR A 328 -26.60 -24.44 20.24
C THR A 328 -26.73 -23.24 19.31
N GLY A 329 -26.52 -22.03 19.83
CA GLY A 329 -26.51 -20.81 19.01
C GLY A 329 -25.36 -20.81 18.00
N LYS A 330 -25.61 -20.36 16.78
CA LYS A 330 -24.54 -20.17 15.79
C LYS A 330 -23.64 -19.01 16.20
N ASN A 331 -22.34 -19.20 16.03
CA ASN A 331 -21.32 -18.16 16.19
C ASN A 331 -20.97 -17.47 14.86
N TYR A 332 -21.72 -17.74 13.80
CA TYR A 332 -21.57 -17.13 12.49
C TYR A 332 -22.93 -16.67 11.96
N TYR A 333 -22.91 -15.58 11.20
CA TYR A 333 -24.07 -15.11 10.45
C TYR A 333 -24.24 -15.96 9.19
N SER A 334 -25.47 -16.42 8.93
CA SER A 334 -25.77 -17.15 7.71
C SER A 334 -27.12 -16.76 7.13
N VAL A 335 -27.18 -16.70 5.80
CA VAL A 335 -28.40 -16.34 5.06
C VAL A 335 -28.53 -17.20 3.84
N TRP A 336 -29.71 -17.78 3.63
CA TRP A 336 -30.02 -18.45 2.40
C TRP A 336 -30.28 -17.41 1.31
N ASP A 337 -29.46 -17.44 0.26
CA ASP A 337 -29.51 -16.45 -0.81
C ASP A 337 -29.17 -17.06 -2.18
N LYS A 338 -29.67 -16.43 -3.23
CA LYS A 338 -29.44 -16.85 -4.61
C LYS A 338 -28.07 -16.36 -5.06
N LYS A 339 -27.27 -17.23 -5.68
CA LYS A 339 -26.09 -16.86 -6.46
C LYS A 339 -26.52 -16.17 -7.75
N CYS A 340 -25.74 -15.17 -8.16
CA CYS A 340 -25.92 -14.58 -9.48
C CYS A 340 -25.43 -15.57 -10.55
N ASN A 341 -26.05 -15.52 -11.73
CA ASN A 341 -25.63 -16.28 -12.91
C ASN A 341 -25.22 -15.38 -14.06
N THR A 342 -25.81 -14.18 -14.10
CA THR A 342 -25.56 -13.15 -15.10
C THR A 342 -25.31 -11.83 -14.40
N ASP A 343 -24.58 -10.92 -15.04
CA ASP A 343 -24.34 -9.60 -14.49
C ASP A 343 -25.64 -8.84 -14.17
N SER A 344 -26.68 -9.03 -15.00
CA SER A 344 -28.00 -8.43 -14.79
C SER A 344 -28.74 -8.92 -13.55
N ASP A 345 -28.30 -10.03 -12.93
CA ASP A 345 -28.84 -10.44 -11.62
C ASP A 345 -28.36 -9.49 -10.51
N CYS A 346 -27.29 -8.72 -10.74
CA CYS A 346 -26.63 -7.95 -9.71
C CYS A 346 -27.20 -6.54 -9.53
N PRO A 347 -27.44 -6.11 -8.28
CA PRO A 347 -28.16 -4.87 -7.98
C PRO A 347 -27.41 -3.60 -8.40
N PHE A 348 -26.08 -3.65 -8.46
CA PHE A 348 -25.23 -2.53 -8.83
C PHE A 348 -24.64 -2.64 -10.24
N TYR A 349 -25.11 -3.60 -11.04
CA TYR A 349 -24.56 -3.79 -12.39
C TYR A 349 -24.87 -2.61 -13.30
N SER A 350 -23.83 -2.05 -13.90
CA SER A 350 -23.93 -1.02 -14.93
C SER A 350 -23.38 -1.54 -16.25
N LYS A 351 -24.28 -1.75 -17.23
CA LYS A 351 -23.88 -2.08 -18.61
C LYS A 351 -23.02 -0.98 -19.25
N ASN A 352 -23.20 0.29 -18.83
CA ASN A 352 -22.47 1.42 -19.37
C ASN A 352 -20.99 1.43 -18.92
N TYR A 353 -20.73 0.98 -17.69
CA TYR A 353 -19.37 0.94 -17.13
C TYR A 353 -18.76 -0.47 -17.11
N LEU A 354 -19.56 -1.51 -17.40
CA LEU A 354 -19.17 -2.92 -17.31
C LEU A 354 -18.59 -3.24 -15.92
N SER A 355 -19.31 -2.85 -14.87
CA SER A 355 -18.93 -3.03 -13.46
C SER A 355 -20.15 -3.36 -12.59
N GLY A 356 -19.91 -3.97 -11.42
CA GLY A 356 -20.98 -4.41 -10.52
C GLY A 356 -21.63 -5.72 -10.95
N GLY A 357 -20.95 -6.51 -11.79
CA GLY A 357 -21.47 -7.73 -12.40
C GLY A 357 -21.36 -8.96 -11.50
N CYS A 358 -21.62 -10.14 -12.08
CA CYS A 358 -21.57 -11.40 -11.38
C CYS A 358 -20.15 -11.98 -11.40
N LEU A 359 -19.62 -12.26 -10.21
CA LEU A 359 -18.31 -12.87 -10.03
C LEU A 359 -18.38 -14.39 -10.25
N LYS A 360 -17.22 -15.00 -10.55
CA LYS A 360 -17.11 -16.43 -10.91
C LYS A 360 -17.61 -17.39 -9.81
N ASP A 361 -17.60 -16.95 -8.57
CA ASP A 361 -18.05 -17.68 -7.38
C ASP A 361 -19.55 -17.51 -7.08
N GLY A 362 -20.27 -16.73 -7.90
CA GLY A 362 -21.71 -16.49 -7.81
C GLY A 362 -22.09 -15.33 -6.89
N PHE A 363 -21.13 -14.50 -6.50
CA PHE A 363 -21.35 -13.26 -5.75
C PHE A 363 -21.49 -12.06 -6.68
N CYS A 364 -22.36 -11.12 -6.35
CA CYS A 364 -22.37 -9.84 -7.04
C CYS A 364 -21.21 -8.96 -6.58
N GLU A 365 -20.50 -8.34 -7.51
CA GLU A 365 -19.52 -7.29 -7.21
C GLU A 365 -20.26 -6.10 -6.58
N LEU A 366 -19.88 -5.72 -5.35
CA LEU A 366 -20.53 -4.63 -4.62
C LEU A 366 -19.66 -3.38 -4.67
N PRO A 367 -20.26 -2.18 -4.74
CA PRO A 367 -19.51 -0.93 -4.64
C PRO A 367 -18.75 -0.83 -3.33
N ILE A 368 -17.63 -0.10 -3.36
CA ILE A 368 -16.85 0.22 -2.18
C ILE A 368 -17.73 0.91 -1.13
N GLY A 369 -17.63 0.44 0.11
CA GLY A 369 -18.45 0.88 1.23
C GLY A 369 -19.70 0.02 1.48
N VAL A 370 -20.23 -0.69 0.48
CA VAL A 370 -21.44 -1.51 0.66
C VAL A 370 -21.12 -2.79 1.43
N LYS A 371 -21.88 -3.05 2.49
CA LYS A 371 -21.70 -4.25 3.31
C LYS A 371 -22.42 -5.43 2.67
N ARG A 372 -21.68 -6.50 2.39
CA ARG A 372 -22.27 -7.75 1.91
C ARG A 372 -23.04 -8.46 3.03
N THR A 373 -24.27 -8.87 2.75
CA THR A 373 -25.07 -9.70 3.68
C THR A 373 -25.53 -11.02 3.05
N GLY A 374 -25.20 -11.26 1.77
CA GLY A 374 -25.47 -12.48 1.02
C GLY A 374 -24.71 -12.54 -0.30
N PHE A 375 -25.08 -13.47 -1.17
CA PHE A 375 -24.54 -13.58 -2.53
C PHE A 375 -24.97 -12.39 -3.39
N MET A 376 -26.25 -12.01 -3.30
CA MET A 376 -26.87 -10.87 -3.97
C MET A 376 -27.38 -9.81 -2.97
N LYS A 377 -27.52 -10.17 -1.68
CA LYS A 377 -27.98 -9.26 -0.62
C LYS A 377 -26.86 -8.38 -0.06
N TYR A 378 -27.26 -7.17 0.33
CA TYR A 378 -26.36 -6.14 0.83
C TYR A 378 -27.09 -5.23 1.83
N ASP A 379 -26.29 -4.45 2.55
CA ASP A 379 -26.70 -3.31 3.36
C ASP A 379 -25.93 -2.09 2.83
N ASP A 380 -26.67 -1.05 2.44
CA ASP A 380 -26.16 0.20 1.88
C ASP A 380 -26.58 1.45 2.68
N GLU A 381 -26.93 1.27 3.96
CA GLU A 381 -27.35 2.35 4.85
C GLU A 381 -26.21 2.90 5.72
N GLY A 382 -26.31 4.17 6.11
CA GLY A 382 -25.34 4.82 6.99
C GLY A 382 -23.91 4.76 6.46
N LEU A 383 -22.98 4.25 7.26
CA LEU A 383 -21.59 4.03 6.83
C LEU A 383 -21.50 3.03 5.66
N ASN A 384 -22.47 2.17 5.43
CA ASN A 384 -22.43 1.21 4.34
C ASN A 384 -22.90 1.80 2.99
N THR A 385 -23.22 3.09 2.94
CA THR A 385 -23.60 3.77 1.70
C THR A 385 -22.48 3.69 0.66
N PRO A 386 -22.82 3.40 -0.62
CA PRO A 386 -21.83 3.22 -1.67
C PRO A 386 -21.01 4.48 -1.91
N MET A 387 -19.85 4.28 -2.54
CA MET A 387 -19.02 5.34 -3.06
C MET A 387 -19.19 5.50 -4.57
N CYS A 388 -19.16 6.73 -5.06
CA CYS A 388 -19.34 7.04 -6.48
C CYS A 388 -18.36 8.11 -6.97
N TYR A 389 -17.87 7.97 -8.20
CA TYR A 389 -16.93 8.90 -8.83
C TYR A 389 -17.52 10.27 -9.17
N ASN A 390 -18.84 10.39 -9.25
CA ASN A 390 -19.54 11.62 -9.60
C ASN A 390 -19.98 12.44 -8.36
N CYS A 391 -19.41 12.15 -7.19
CA CYS A 391 -19.69 12.87 -5.95
C CYS A 391 -18.73 14.04 -5.73
N GLU A 392 -19.30 15.26 -5.66
CA GLU A 392 -18.53 16.47 -5.32
C GLU A 392 -18.15 16.48 -3.83
N ASP A 393 -19.11 16.17 -2.95
CA ASP A 393 -18.88 15.96 -1.53
C ASP A 393 -18.90 14.46 -1.23
N THR A 394 -17.73 13.91 -0.93
CA THR A 394 -17.56 12.48 -0.65
C THR A 394 -17.99 12.10 0.76
N THR A 395 -18.31 13.07 1.62
CA THR A 395 -18.88 12.85 2.96
C THR A 395 -20.41 12.80 2.95
N ASP A 396 -21.08 13.28 1.88
CA ASP A 396 -22.53 13.17 1.73
C ASP A 396 -22.94 11.71 1.46
N LEU A 397 -23.56 11.10 2.47
CA LEU A 397 -24.07 9.72 2.44
C LEU A 397 -25.10 9.47 1.33
N GLU A 398 -25.80 10.53 0.90
CA GLU A 398 -26.85 10.43 -0.10
C GLU A 398 -26.37 10.84 -1.50
N CYS A 399 -25.10 11.19 -1.66
CA CYS A 399 -24.58 11.67 -2.94
C CYS A 399 -24.79 10.66 -4.08
N CYS A 400 -24.52 9.38 -3.84
CA CYS A 400 -24.77 8.33 -4.83
C CYS A 400 -26.25 8.14 -5.19
N LYS A 401 -27.19 8.60 -4.34
CA LYS A 401 -28.65 8.47 -4.54
C LYS A 401 -29.24 9.73 -5.20
N LYS A 402 -28.68 10.90 -4.91
CA LYS A 402 -29.04 12.20 -5.52
C LYS A 402 -28.47 12.30 -6.94
N ASN A 403 -29.06 11.59 -7.90
CA ASN A 403 -28.69 11.74 -9.30
C ASN A 403 -29.80 12.48 -10.05
N ASP A 404 -29.54 13.74 -10.42
CA ASP A 404 -30.38 14.60 -11.27
C ASP A 404 -30.45 14.07 -12.73
N GLY A 405 -30.86 12.81 -12.91
CA GLY A 405 -30.93 12.14 -14.22
C GLY A 405 -29.59 11.66 -14.81
N LYS A 406 -28.47 11.77 -14.07
CA LYS A 406 -27.17 11.22 -14.48
C LYS A 406 -27.04 9.73 -14.14
N ILE A 407 -26.30 8.99 -14.98
CA ILE A 407 -25.96 7.58 -14.69
C ILE A 407 -25.01 7.56 -13.48
N ILE A 408 -25.33 6.72 -12.50
CA ILE A 408 -24.55 6.55 -11.28
C ILE A 408 -23.24 5.84 -11.62
N ALA A 409 -22.11 6.45 -11.27
CA ALA A 409 -20.78 5.89 -11.48
C ALA A 409 -20.23 5.34 -10.15
N TYR A 410 -20.77 4.20 -9.70
CA TYR A 410 -20.28 3.50 -8.51
C TYR A 410 -18.79 3.17 -8.63
N ALA A 411 -18.08 3.21 -7.51
CA ALA A 411 -16.69 2.81 -7.40
C ALA A 411 -16.58 1.38 -6.89
N PHE A 412 -15.78 0.55 -7.57
CA PHE A 412 -15.56 -0.85 -7.19
C PHE A 412 -14.06 -1.10 -6.84
N PRO A 413 -13.75 -2.08 -5.95
CA PRO A 413 -12.39 -2.28 -5.41
C PRO A 413 -11.24 -2.34 -6.43
N ASN A 414 -11.51 -2.88 -7.62
CA ASN A 414 -10.51 -3.13 -8.66
C ASN A 414 -10.78 -2.30 -9.94
N GLU A 415 -11.19 -1.04 -9.77
CA GLU A 415 -11.47 -0.16 -10.90
C GLU A 415 -10.37 0.86 -11.22
N PHE A 416 -9.38 1.05 -10.35
CA PHE A 416 -8.32 2.05 -10.58
C PHE A 416 -7.67 1.88 -11.96
N ASP A 417 -7.01 0.74 -12.23
CA ASP A 417 -6.30 0.50 -13.49
C ASP A 417 -7.26 0.51 -14.70
N ARG A 418 -8.42 -0.13 -14.55
CA ARG A 418 -9.48 -0.19 -15.58
C ARG A 418 -9.93 1.21 -16.02
N ARG A 419 -10.01 2.16 -15.09
CA ARG A 419 -10.41 3.54 -15.37
C ARG A 419 -9.29 4.34 -16.00
N VAL A 420 -8.04 4.14 -15.55
CA VAL A 420 -6.85 4.71 -16.19
C VAL A 420 -6.77 4.30 -17.66
N GLU A 421 -6.90 3.00 -17.95
CA GLU A 421 -6.89 2.46 -19.32
C GLU A 421 -7.98 3.07 -20.21
N ARG A 422 -9.13 3.44 -19.62
CA ARG A 422 -10.27 4.04 -20.31
C ARG A 422 -10.24 5.57 -20.34
N GLY A 423 -9.20 6.21 -19.80
CA GLY A 423 -9.11 7.67 -19.71
C GLY A 423 -10.16 8.31 -18.81
N LEU A 424 -10.66 7.58 -17.82
CA LEU A 424 -11.64 8.04 -16.83
C LEU A 424 -10.94 8.50 -15.54
N THR A 425 -11.62 9.30 -14.71
CA THR A 425 -11.14 9.69 -13.37
C THR A 425 -10.87 8.45 -12.52
N PRO A 426 -9.63 8.17 -12.10
CA PRO A 426 -9.30 6.88 -11.50
C PRO A 426 -9.51 6.83 -9.98
N VAL A 427 -9.62 7.99 -9.31
CA VAL A 427 -9.98 8.13 -7.89
C VAL A 427 -11.28 8.89 -7.76
N ILE A 428 -11.97 8.70 -6.63
CA ILE A 428 -13.25 9.35 -6.35
C ILE A 428 -13.09 10.87 -6.25
N ALA A 429 -12.11 11.33 -5.47
CA ALA A 429 -11.80 12.74 -5.32
C ALA A 429 -10.30 12.95 -5.04
N PRO A 430 -9.67 13.98 -5.63
CA PRO A 430 -8.26 14.25 -5.40
C PRO A 430 -7.99 14.67 -3.94
N LEU A 431 -6.82 14.30 -3.43
CA LEU A 431 -6.30 14.77 -2.14
C LEU A 431 -5.70 16.17 -2.30
N LYS A 432 -5.76 16.97 -1.23
CA LYS A 432 -5.11 18.29 -1.21
C LYS A 432 -3.61 18.11 -1.02
N TYR A 433 -2.82 18.67 -1.94
CA TYR A 433 -1.36 18.66 -1.86
C TYR A 433 -0.84 19.66 -0.82
N ILE A 434 0.23 19.29 -0.14
CA ILE A 434 1.05 20.21 0.66
C ILE A 434 2.24 20.60 -0.23
N ILE A 435 2.20 21.82 -0.80
CA ILE A 435 3.22 22.41 -1.69
C ILE A 435 3.51 23.83 -1.21
#